data_AF-A0A968PQ37-F1
#
_entry.id   AF-A0A968PQ37-F1
#
_cell.length_a   1.000
_cell.length_b   1.000
_cell.length_c   1.000
_cell.angle_alpha   90.00
_cell.angle_beta   90.00
_cell.angle_gamma   90.00
#
_symmetry.space_group_name_H-M   'P 1'
#
loop_
_entity.id
_entity.type
_entity.pdbx_description
1 polymer ?
#
loop_
_entity_poly.entity_id
_entity_poly.type
_entity_poly.pdbx_seq_one_letter_code
_entity_poly.pdbx_strand_id
1 'polypeptide(L)'
;MDILSGKAEEYGLENVQAELYDNLVSYVGEVIRHRVKGHWIVLEERPNDEYPAISAKGGTLMPINVVWQELFGLEPMNLRKETANEVRRFSLRYR
;
A
#
# COMPACT_ATOMS: atom_id res chain seq x y z
N MET A 1 0.94 -2.29 -12.20
CA MET A 1 0.91 -3.11 -10.97
C MET A 1 1.14 -4.57 -11.28
N ASP A 2 0.44 -5.19 -12.24
CA ASP A 2 0.58 -6.64 -12.53
C ASP A 2 2.00 -7.10 -12.90
N ILE A 3 2.73 -6.32 -13.72
CA ILE A 3 4.13 -6.61 -14.06
C ILE A 3 5.01 -6.57 -12.81
N LEU A 4 4.78 -5.59 -11.92
CA LEU A 4 5.54 -5.45 -10.67
C LEU A 4 5.22 -6.58 -9.70
N SER A 5 3.97 -7.04 -9.63
CA SER A 5 3.59 -8.17 -8.80
C SER A 5 4.32 -9.45 -9.22
N GLY A 6 4.31 -9.78 -10.52
CA GLY A 6 5.06 -10.94 -11.01
C GLY A 6 6.57 -10.81 -10.83
N LYS A 7 7.14 -9.61 -11.05
CA LYS A 7 8.58 -9.37 -10.88
C LYS A 7 9.04 -9.40 -9.42
N ALA A 8 8.22 -8.90 -8.50
CA ALA A 8 8.51 -8.96 -7.08
C ALA A 8 8.46 -10.42 -6.58
N GLU A 9 7.48 -11.20 -7.04
CA GLU A 9 7.39 -12.62 -6.69
C GLU A 9 8.58 -13.43 -7.23
N GLU A 10 9.00 -13.20 -8.49
CA GLU A 10 10.21 -13.78 -9.08
C GLU A 10 11.49 -13.41 -8.33
N TYR A 11 11.54 -12.20 -7.76
CA TYR A 11 12.69 -11.72 -6.99
C TYR A 11 12.81 -12.38 -5.61
N GLY A 12 11.74 -13.03 -5.14
CA GLY A 12 11.69 -13.75 -3.87
C GLY A 12 11.25 -12.85 -2.71
N LEU A 13 10.30 -13.34 -1.90
CA LEU A 13 9.66 -12.56 -0.83
C LEU A 13 10.65 -11.98 0.19
N GLU A 14 11.67 -12.75 0.59
CA GLU A 14 12.70 -12.30 1.53
C GLU A 14 13.51 -11.12 0.98
N ASN A 15 13.88 -11.17 -0.31
CA ASN A 15 14.60 -10.09 -0.98
C ASN A 15 13.71 -8.87 -1.19
N VAL A 16 12.43 -9.07 -1.55
CA VAL A 16 11.48 -7.97 -1.67
C VAL A 16 11.32 -7.25 -0.32
N GLN A 17 11.22 -7.99 0.78
CA GLN A 17 11.10 -7.41 2.11
C GLN A 17 12.36 -6.63 2.51
N ALA A 18 13.55 -7.18 2.23
CA ALA A 18 14.81 -6.55 2.60
C ALA A 18 15.17 -5.33 1.73
N GLU A 19 14.84 -5.36 0.44
CA GLU A 19 15.40 -4.42 -0.53
C GLU A 19 14.37 -3.53 -1.22
N LEU A 20 13.11 -3.96 -1.31
CA LEU A 20 12.09 -3.28 -2.14
C LEU A 20 10.85 -2.82 -1.36
N TYR A 21 10.76 -3.12 -0.07
CA TYR A 21 9.56 -2.84 0.72
C TYR A 21 9.13 -1.37 0.65
N ASP A 22 10.03 -0.44 0.97
CA ASP A 22 9.73 0.99 0.96
C ASP A 22 9.43 1.52 -0.46
N ASN A 23 10.10 0.96 -1.47
CA ASN A 23 9.83 1.28 -2.87
C ASN A 23 8.43 0.84 -3.28
N LEU A 24 8.01 -0.35 -2.88
CA LEU A 24 6.66 -0.86 -3.12
C LEU A 24 5.61 -0.02 -2.39
N VAL A 25 5.86 0.33 -1.13
CA VAL A 25 4.97 1.21 -0.34
C VAL A 25 4.81 2.57 -1.02
N SER A 26 5.92 3.15 -1.48
CA SER A 26 5.91 4.42 -2.22
C SER A 26 5.15 4.31 -3.54
N TYR A 27 5.39 3.26 -4.32
CA TYR A 27 4.71 3.02 -5.60
C TYR A 27 3.19 2.82 -5.42
N VAL A 28 2.80 1.96 -4.48
CA VAL A 28 1.39 1.73 -4.14
C VAL A 28 0.74 3.03 -3.66
N GLY A 29 1.44 3.78 -2.81
CA GLY A 29 0.92 5.06 -2.31
C GLY A 29 0.71 6.09 -3.38
N GLU A 30 1.60 6.20 -4.38
CA GLU A 30 1.38 7.06 -5.55
C GLU A 30 0.14 6.63 -6.35
N VAL A 31 -0.04 5.33 -6.56
CA VAL A 31 -1.25 4.81 -7.23
C VAL A 31 -2.52 5.16 -6.46
N ILE A 32 -2.52 5.00 -5.13
CA ILE A 32 -3.64 5.37 -4.28
C ILE A 32 -3.89 6.88 -4.36
N ARG A 33 -2.86 7.70 -4.15
CA ARG A 33 -2.91 9.17 -4.17
C ARG A 33 -3.58 9.69 -5.44
N HIS A 34 -3.18 9.16 -6.59
CA HIS A 34 -3.77 9.52 -7.88
C HIS A 34 -5.25 9.09 -7.99
N ARG A 35 -5.61 7.90 -7.52
CA ARG A 35 -6.99 7.38 -7.59
C ARG A 35 -7.97 8.17 -6.72
N VAL A 36 -7.59 8.50 -5.50
CA VAL A 36 -8.47 9.18 -4.54
C VAL A 36 -8.32 10.71 -4.55
N LYS A 37 -7.45 11.25 -5.43
CA LYS A 37 -7.06 12.66 -5.47
C LYS A 37 -6.61 13.17 -4.09
N GLY A 38 -5.83 12.33 -3.40
CA GLY A 38 -5.32 12.59 -2.06
C GLY A 38 -3.96 13.29 -2.06
N HIS A 39 -3.37 13.42 -0.88
CA HIS A 39 -2.02 13.91 -0.67
C HIS A 39 -1.31 13.06 0.40
N TRP A 40 0.01 13.02 0.33
CA TRP A 40 0.82 12.36 1.33
C TRP A 40 0.74 13.11 2.66
N ILE A 41 0.64 12.33 3.74
CA ILE A 41 0.80 12.78 5.11
C ILE A 41 1.68 11.77 5.86
N VAL A 42 2.22 12.19 6.99
CA VAL A 42 2.83 11.30 7.98
C VAL A 42 1.81 11.13 9.09
N LEU A 43 1.42 9.89 9.39
CA LEU A 43 0.61 9.57 10.55
C LEU A 43 1.53 9.18 11.71
N GLU A 44 1.15 9.58 12.92
CA GLU A 44 1.80 9.19 14.16
C GLU A 44 0.75 8.50 15.05
N GLU A 45 0.80 7.17 15.17
CA GLU A 45 -0.10 6.43 16.09
C GLU A 45 0.43 6.44 17.52
N ARG A 46 1.76 6.51 17.68
CA ARG A 46 2.48 6.52 18.95
C ARG A 46 3.75 7.38 18.81
N PRO A 47 4.33 7.86 19.92
CA PRO A 47 5.60 8.58 19.87
C PRO A 47 6.67 7.76 19.13
N ASN A 48 7.25 8.35 18.08
CA ASN A 48 8.24 7.75 17.18
C ASN A 48 7.72 6.59 16.29
N ASP A 49 6.41 6.44 16.13
CA ASP A 49 5.78 5.48 15.22
C ASP A 49 5.13 6.23 14.06
N GLU A 50 6.01 6.76 13.20
CA GLU A 50 5.65 7.55 12.03
C GLU A 50 5.57 6.67 10.79
N TYR A 51 4.46 6.74 10.06
CA TYR A 51 4.31 6.00 8.81
C TYR A 51 3.62 6.83 7.71
N PRO A 52 4.04 6.62 6.45
CA PRO A 52 3.52 7.37 5.33
C PRO A 52 2.10 6.90 4.99
N ALA A 53 1.21 7.87 4.80
CA ALA A 53 -0.18 7.59 4.51
C ALA A 53 -0.76 8.59 3.48
N ILE A 54 -1.87 8.22 2.86
CA ILE A 54 -2.58 9.07 1.91
C ILE A 54 -3.83 9.62 2.57
N SER A 55 -3.87 10.94 2.78
CA SER A 55 -5.08 11.64 3.20
C SER A 55 -5.95 11.97 1.99
N ALA A 56 -7.24 11.64 2.07
CA ALA A 56 -8.25 12.01 1.10
C ALA A 56 -9.58 12.28 1.81
N LYS A 57 -10.49 13.02 1.16
CA LYS A 57 -11.76 13.50 1.76
C LYS A 57 -12.40 12.47 2.71
N GLY A 58 -12.30 12.74 4.02
CA GLY A 58 -12.94 11.95 5.08
C GLY A 58 -12.03 11.01 5.85
N GLY A 59 -10.81 10.70 5.38
CA GLY A 59 -9.90 9.85 6.16
C GLY A 59 -8.54 9.60 5.54
N THR A 60 -7.94 8.49 5.95
CA THR A 60 -6.57 8.13 5.58
C THR A 60 -6.51 6.70 5.06
N LEU A 61 -5.72 6.48 4.02
CA LEU A 61 -5.37 5.16 3.49
C LEU A 61 -3.90 4.88 3.78
N MET A 62 -3.56 3.64 4.09
CA MET A 62 -2.22 3.25 4.51
C MET A 62 -1.62 2.30 3.47
N PRO A 63 -0.77 2.79 2.54
CA PRO A 63 -0.16 1.96 1.50
C PRO A 63 0.62 0.77 2.04
N ILE A 64 1.17 0.91 3.26
CA ILE A 64 1.86 -0.16 3.99
C ILE A 64 0.97 -1.40 4.18
N ASN A 65 -0.33 -1.24 4.44
CA ASN A 65 -1.24 -2.36 4.63
C ASN A 65 -1.39 -3.20 3.35
N VAL A 66 -1.38 -2.54 2.19
CA VAL A 66 -1.48 -3.22 0.89
C VAL A 66 -0.24 -4.06 0.64
N VAL A 67 0.95 -3.47 0.82
CA VAL A 67 2.21 -4.18 0.60
C VAL A 67 2.40 -5.29 1.62
N TRP A 68 2.09 -5.05 2.89
CA TRP A 68 2.15 -6.06 3.94
C TRP A 68 1.21 -7.25 3.66
N GLN A 69 -0.06 -7.00 3.32
CA GLN A 69 -1.02 -8.07 3.03
C GLN A 69 -0.58 -8.94 1.85
N GLU A 70 0.08 -8.35 0.87
CA GLU A 70 0.57 -9.04 -0.32
C GLU A 70 1.85 -9.84 -0.07
N LEU A 71 2.77 -9.34 0.76
CA LEU A 71 4.02 -10.06 1.07
C LEU A 71 3.81 -11.24 2.02
N PHE A 72 2.82 -11.14 2.91
CA PHE A 72 2.50 -12.19 3.88
C PHE A 72 1.27 -13.02 3.48
N GLY A 73 0.73 -12.80 2.28
CA GLY A 73 -0.38 -13.56 1.71
C GLY A 73 0.03 -14.98 1.33
N LEU A 74 -0.92 -15.91 1.37
CA LEU A 74 -0.75 -17.29 0.87
C LEU A 74 -1.08 -17.42 -0.63
N GLU A 75 -1.61 -16.34 -1.24
CA GLU A 75 -1.95 -16.27 -2.66
C GLU A 75 -0.81 -15.60 -3.45
N PRO A 76 -0.72 -15.84 -4.77
CA PRO A 76 0.21 -15.11 -5.63
C PRO A 76 0.02 -13.60 -5.52
N MET A 77 1.13 -12.87 -5.54
CA MET A 77 1.12 -11.43 -5.30
C MET A 77 0.24 -10.70 -6.32
N ASN A 78 -0.64 -9.81 -5.84
CA ASN A 78 -1.53 -9.02 -6.66
C ASN A 78 -1.78 -7.62 -6.10
N LEU A 79 -0.73 -6.78 -6.13
CA LEU A 79 -0.77 -5.39 -5.67
C LEU A 79 -1.92 -4.58 -6.28
N ARG A 80 -2.39 -4.92 -7.49
CA ARG A 80 -3.56 -4.27 -8.10
C ARG A 80 -4.84 -4.55 -7.30
N LYS A 81 -5.08 -5.82 -6.95
CA LYS A 81 -6.25 -6.29 -6.19
C LYS A 81 -6.27 -5.63 -4.83
N GLU A 82 -5.19 -5.72 -4.06
CA GLU A 82 -5.20 -5.17 -2.70
C GLU A 82 -5.21 -3.65 -2.67
N THR A 83 -4.59 -2.97 -3.64
CA THR A 83 -4.77 -1.51 -3.80
C THR A 83 -6.23 -1.15 -4.05
N ALA A 84 -6.94 -1.92 -4.87
CA ALA A 84 -8.36 -1.68 -5.12
C ALA A 84 -9.22 -1.96 -3.87
N ASN A 85 -8.87 -3.00 -3.10
CA ASN A 85 -9.54 -3.34 -1.85
C ASN A 85 -9.37 -2.21 -0.83
N GLU A 86 -8.17 -1.65 -0.69
CA GLU A 86 -7.91 -0.55 0.23
C GLU A 86 -8.73 0.70 -0.11
N VAL A 87 -8.78 1.08 -1.39
CA VAL A 87 -9.62 2.20 -1.86
C VAL A 87 -11.11 1.93 -1.63
N ARG A 88 -11.56 0.68 -1.82
CA ARG A 88 -12.95 0.29 -1.57
C ARG A 88 -13.28 0.34 -0.07
N ARG A 89 -12.41 -0.19 0.79
CA ARG A 89 -12.55 -0.14 2.27
C ARG A 89 -12.67 1.31 2.74
N PHE A 90 -11.81 2.18 2.22
CA PHE A 90 -11.88 3.62 2.47
C PHE A 90 -13.24 4.21 2.08
N SER A 91 -13.71 3.94 0.86
CA SER A 91 -14.98 4.49 0.36
C SER A 91 -16.22 4.02 1.15
N LEU A 92 -16.17 2.82 1.73
CA LEU A 92 -17.25 2.29 2.57
C LEU A 92 -17.23 2.88 4.00
N ARG A 93 -16.05 3.23 4.52
CA ARG A 93 -15.86 3.72 5.90
C ARG A 93 -16.28 5.18 6.09
N TYR A 94 -16.28 5.96 5.00
CA TYR A 94 -16.48 7.42 5.03
C TYR A 94 -17.66 7.89 4.15
N ARG A 95 -18.67 7.02 3.99
CA ARG A 95 -20.01 7.37 3.48
C ARG A 95 -20.86 7.99 4.59
#